data_AF-A0A7T1DWE6-F1
#
_entry.id   AF-A0A7T1DWE6-F1
#
_cell.length_a   1.000
_cell.length_b   1.000
_cell.length_c   1.000
_cell.angle_alpha   90.00
_cell.angle_beta   90.00
_cell.angle_gamma   90.00
#
_symmetry.space_group_name_H-M   'P 1'
#
loop_
_entity.id
_entity.type
_entity.pdbx_description
1 polymer ?
#
loop_
_entity_poly.entity_id
_entity_poly.type
_entity_poly.pdbx_seq_one_letter_code
_entity_poly.pdbx_strand_id
1 'polypeptide(L)'
;MFRRTVLAAGAVLALAAGAPTMALAKDAWPVKTITLVQPYAPGGTSDMLARIIANELEKRITASVIVESKAGANGNIATAYVSRAKPDGGTFLVGSSSPVVISPTLYKNVPYDPVKDLTPITPLAKAPFLLVTGANSGINSVDELLKLIKADKINFGSAGAGSPQHMIVEMFHMQAKAKTMHVPYKGSAPLVLAVMSNEVQYAIDNPVPLKPQIEAGKIKALAITSKTASPKFPGVKPLAEQGFPGFEAEPWYGMIGSKGLPKDLAERMNKYVREILAQENVKQKISDLGAEAYGLSTADFAKLIAADIQKWGAAVKASGATAD
;
A
#
# COMPACT_ATOMS: atom_id res chain seq x y z
N MET A 1 -52.58 -5.78 -71.22
CA MET A 1 -51.16 -5.51 -71.55
C MET A 1 -50.36 -5.41 -70.25
N PHE A 2 -49.99 -6.56 -69.71
CA PHE A 2 -49.38 -6.78 -68.39
C PHE A 2 -47.89 -7.16 -68.54
N ARG A 3 -47.07 -6.31 -69.16
CA ARG A 3 -45.66 -6.69 -69.49
C ARG A 3 -44.63 -5.56 -69.39
N ARG A 4 -44.92 -4.46 -68.68
CA ARG A 4 -43.98 -3.32 -68.58
C ARG A 4 -43.64 -2.85 -67.15
N THR A 5 -44.20 -3.46 -66.11
CA THR A 5 -44.08 -2.98 -64.73
C THR A 5 -43.15 -3.80 -63.83
N VAL A 6 -42.40 -4.78 -64.36
CA VAL A 6 -41.60 -5.73 -63.55
C VAL A 6 -40.09 -5.43 -63.54
N LEU A 7 -39.60 -4.45 -64.32
CA LEU A 7 -38.15 -4.16 -64.41
C LEU A 7 -37.66 -2.99 -63.55
N ALA A 8 -38.49 -2.41 -62.68
CA ALA A 8 -38.12 -1.26 -61.85
C ALA A 8 -38.00 -1.57 -60.34
N ALA A 9 -38.12 -2.84 -59.92
CA ALA A 9 -38.07 -3.24 -58.51
C ALA A 9 -36.79 -3.98 -58.08
N GLY A 10 -35.82 -4.17 -59.00
CA GLY A 10 -34.61 -4.95 -58.73
C GLY A 10 -33.35 -4.17 -58.34
N ALA A 11 -33.35 -2.82 -58.45
CA ALA A 11 -32.13 -2.03 -58.34
C ALA A 11 -31.92 -1.30 -57.00
N VAL A 12 -32.88 -1.36 -56.06
CA VAL A 12 -32.79 -0.65 -54.76
C VAL A 12 -32.29 -1.55 -53.62
N LEU A 13 -32.24 -2.88 -53.82
CA LEU A 13 -31.78 -3.84 -52.80
C LEU A 13 -30.27 -4.11 -52.79
N ALA A 14 -29.50 -3.55 -53.73
CA ALA A 14 -28.06 -3.77 -53.82
C ALA A 14 -27.21 -2.73 -53.06
N LEU A 15 -27.82 -1.67 -52.49
CA LEU A 15 -27.10 -0.57 -51.84
C LEU A 15 -27.05 -0.67 -50.30
N ALA A 16 -27.59 -1.75 -49.71
CA ALA A 16 -27.62 -1.94 -48.25
C ALA A 16 -26.53 -2.89 -47.70
N ALA A 17 -25.73 -3.52 -48.56
CA ALA A 17 -24.72 -4.51 -48.15
C ALA A 17 -23.30 -3.92 -47.92
N GLY A 18 -23.13 -2.61 -48.05
CA GLY A 18 -21.83 -1.94 -47.99
C GLY A 18 -21.67 -0.94 -46.84
N ALA A 19 -22.52 -0.97 -45.81
CA ALA A 19 -22.25 -0.21 -44.61
C ALA A 19 -20.97 -0.79 -43.98
N PRO A 20 -19.87 -0.01 -43.84
CA PRO A 20 -18.72 -0.48 -43.09
C PRO A 20 -19.26 -0.74 -41.69
N THR A 21 -19.32 -2.01 -41.29
CA THR A 21 -19.34 -2.35 -39.88
C THR A 21 -18.14 -1.62 -39.30
N MET A 22 -18.36 -0.53 -38.58
CA MET A 22 -17.42 -0.07 -37.58
C MET A 22 -17.24 -1.29 -36.70
N ALA A 23 -16.21 -2.08 -37.01
CA ALA A 23 -15.57 -2.93 -36.05
C ALA A 23 -15.24 -1.95 -34.93
N LEU A 24 -16.09 -1.93 -33.90
CA LEU A 24 -15.72 -1.37 -32.61
C LEU A 24 -14.42 -2.10 -32.31
N ALA A 25 -13.31 -1.40 -32.50
CA ALA A 25 -11.99 -1.93 -32.21
C ALA A 25 -12.03 -2.31 -30.73
N LYS A 26 -12.31 -3.59 -30.48
CA LYS A 26 -12.43 -4.17 -29.16
C LYS A 26 -11.05 -4.31 -28.50
N ASP A 27 -9.98 -3.98 -29.23
CA ASP A 27 -8.60 -4.31 -28.89
C ASP A 27 -7.63 -3.17 -29.22
N ALA A 28 -7.63 -2.11 -28.41
CA ALA A 28 -6.46 -1.23 -28.34
C ALA A 28 -6.19 -0.81 -26.89
N TRP A 29 -6.18 -1.78 -25.98
CA TRP A 29 -5.44 -1.60 -24.74
C TRP A 29 -3.99 -2.06 -24.99
N PRO A 30 -2.97 -1.25 -24.63
CA PRO A 30 -3.07 -0.07 -23.76
C PRO A 30 -3.63 1.19 -24.45
N VAL A 31 -4.37 2.00 -23.69
CA VAL A 31 -4.67 3.40 -24.06
C VAL A 31 -3.37 4.17 -24.30
N LYS A 32 -3.40 5.26 -25.09
CA LYS A 32 -2.18 6.03 -25.45
C LYS A 32 -1.32 6.46 -24.24
N THR A 33 -1.94 6.71 -23.10
CA THR A 33 -1.26 7.13 -21.87
C THR A 33 -1.87 6.45 -20.66
N ILE A 34 -1.01 5.83 -19.84
CA ILE A 34 -1.37 5.31 -18.53
C ILE A 34 -0.83 6.27 -17.47
N THR A 35 -1.69 6.64 -16.52
CA THR A 35 -1.33 7.51 -15.40
C THR A 35 -1.26 6.69 -14.12
N LEU A 36 -0.10 6.69 -13.47
CA LEU A 36 0.11 6.14 -12.14
C LEU A 36 0.01 7.29 -11.13
N VAL A 37 -1.12 7.36 -10.42
CA VAL A 37 -1.39 8.38 -9.40
C VAL A 37 -0.80 7.90 -8.08
N GLN A 38 0.02 8.73 -7.42
CA GLN A 38 0.59 8.43 -6.12
C GLN A 38 0.10 9.45 -5.04
N PRO A 39 -0.19 9.00 -3.80
CA PRO A 39 -0.93 9.76 -2.78
C PRO A 39 -0.11 10.73 -1.90
N TYR A 40 1.19 10.90 -2.11
CA TYR A 40 2.10 11.59 -1.20
C TYR A 40 2.97 12.64 -1.91
N ALA A 41 3.89 13.27 -1.18
CA ALA A 41 4.86 14.18 -1.77
C ALA A 41 5.85 13.39 -2.67
N PRO A 42 6.35 14.01 -3.77
CA PRO A 42 7.40 13.41 -4.60
C PRO A 42 8.63 13.01 -3.79
N GLY A 43 9.31 11.93 -4.21
CA GLY A 43 10.49 11.39 -3.52
C GLY A 43 10.19 10.42 -2.36
N GLY A 44 8.92 10.26 -1.97
CA GLY A 44 8.51 9.22 -1.01
C GLY A 44 8.43 7.81 -1.63
N THR A 45 8.24 6.78 -0.80
CA THR A 45 8.21 5.38 -1.24
C THR A 45 7.17 5.11 -2.34
N SER A 46 5.96 5.66 -2.24
CA SER A 46 4.93 5.49 -3.28
C SER A 46 5.33 6.13 -4.62
N ASP A 47 5.94 7.32 -4.60
CA ASP A 47 6.44 7.99 -5.82
C ASP A 47 7.58 7.19 -6.45
N MET A 48 8.53 6.73 -5.65
CA MET A 48 9.64 5.90 -6.12
C MET A 48 9.16 4.58 -6.72
N LEU A 49 8.21 3.89 -6.07
CA LEU A 49 7.59 2.67 -6.61
C LEU A 49 6.85 2.96 -7.91
N ALA A 50 6.05 4.03 -7.97
CA ALA A 50 5.33 4.41 -9.18
C ALA A 50 6.28 4.67 -10.35
N ARG A 51 7.40 5.36 -10.11
CA ARG A 51 8.43 5.63 -11.14
C ARG A 51 9.16 4.37 -11.58
N ILE A 52 9.50 3.47 -10.66
CA ILE A 52 10.10 2.17 -11.00
C ILE A 52 9.15 1.38 -11.91
N ILE A 53 7.88 1.26 -11.54
CA ILE A 53 6.89 0.53 -12.32
C ILE A 53 6.62 1.21 -13.67
N ALA A 54 6.49 2.54 -13.71
CA ALA A 54 6.30 3.29 -14.95
C ALA A 54 7.43 3.01 -15.95
N ASN A 55 8.68 3.19 -15.53
CA ASN A 55 9.85 2.99 -16.38
C ASN A 55 9.97 1.56 -16.92
N GLU A 56 9.59 0.55 -16.13
CA GLU A 56 9.63 -0.85 -16.59
C GLU A 56 8.40 -1.25 -17.42
N LEU A 57 7.23 -0.63 -17.18
CA LEU A 57 6.04 -0.82 -18.00
C LEU A 57 6.22 -0.24 -19.41
N GLU A 58 6.80 0.96 -19.55
CA GLU A 58 7.04 1.60 -20.86
C GLU A 58 7.88 0.72 -21.81
N LYS A 59 8.74 -0.14 -21.27
CA LYS A 59 9.52 -1.10 -22.08
C LYS A 59 8.69 -2.29 -22.60
N ARG A 60 7.49 -2.50 -22.06
CA ARG A 60 6.66 -3.69 -22.27
C ARG A 60 5.37 -3.38 -23.01
N ILE A 61 4.92 -2.13 -22.98
CA ILE A 61 3.63 -1.71 -23.54
C ILE A 61 3.82 -0.52 -24.48
N THR A 62 3.01 -0.44 -25.53
CA THR A 62 3.02 0.67 -26.49
C THR A 62 2.17 1.85 -25.97
N ALA A 63 2.47 2.34 -24.78
CA ALA A 63 1.82 3.48 -24.15
C ALA A 63 2.81 4.25 -23.28
N SER A 64 2.68 5.58 -23.24
CA SER A 64 3.43 6.40 -22.27
C SER A 64 2.89 6.14 -20.86
N VAL A 65 3.78 6.01 -19.88
CA VAL A 65 3.39 5.80 -18.49
C VAL A 65 3.90 6.96 -17.65
N ILE A 66 2.98 7.83 -17.22
CA ILE A 66 3.30 9.03 -16.45
C ILE A 66 2.98 8.83 -14.96
N VAL A 67 3.71 9.51 -14.09
CA VAL A 67 3.47 9.51 -12.65
C VAL A 67 2.91 10.86 -12.23
N GLU A 68 1.74 10.85 -11.58
CA GLU A 68 1.09 12.06 -11.07
C GLU A 68 1.01 12.03 -9.54
N SER A 69 1.37 13.14 -8.88
CA SER A 69 1.30 13.27 -7.42
C SER A 69 0.02 13.96 -7.00
N LYS A 70 -0.81 13.30 -6.18
CA LYS A 70 -2.05 13.86 -5.61
C LYS A 70 -2.06 13.70 -4.09
N ALA A 71 -1.32 14.56 -3.40
CA ALA A 71 -1.16 14.49 -1.94
C ALA A 71 -2.37 15.04 -1.16
N GLY A 72 -2.57 14.53 0.06
CA GLY A 72 -3.47 15.09 1.07
C GLY A 72 -4.39 14.06 1.72
N ALA A 73 -4.85 14.38 2.93
CA ALA A 73 -5.73 13.54 3.77
C ALA A 73 -5.26 12.08 3.86
N ASN A 74 -4.00 11.85 4.22
CA ASN A 74 -3.37 10.52 4.30
C ASN A 74 -3.43 9.68 3.00
N GLY A 75 -3.60 10.34 1.85
CA GLY A 75 -3.76 9.70 0.55
C GLY A 75 -5.20 9.49 0.11
N ASN A 76 -6.19 9.85 0.95
CA ASN A 76 -7.60 9.73 0.63
C ASN A 76 -7.96 10.52 -0.64
N ILE A 77 -7.30 11.64 -0.92
CA ILE A 77 -7.54 12.46 -2.12
C ILE A 77 -7.20 11.68 -3.40
N ALA A 78 -6.00 11.09 -3.49
CA ALA A 78 -5.61 10.28 -4.64
C ALA A 78 -6.48 9.03 -4.79
N THR A 79 -6.78 8.34 -3.69
CA THR A 79 -7.62 7.14 -3.72
C THR A 79 -9.02 7.46 -4.24
N ALA A 80 -9.61 8.57 -3.79
CA ALA A 80 -10.91 9.05 -4.27
C ALA A 80 -10.89 9.49 -5.74
N TYR A 81 -9.78 10.08 -6.19
CA TYR A 81 -9.58 10.44 -7.59
C TYR A 81 -9.57 9.19 -8.48
N VAL A 82 -8.80 8.17 -8.10
CA VAL A 82 -8.71 6.92 -8.86
C VAL A 82 -10.00 6.11 -8.77
N SER A 83 -10.69 6.08 -7.63
CA SER A 83 -11.96 5.34 -7.51
C SER A 83 -13.04 5.84 -8.47
N ARG A 84 -12.98 7.13 -8.87
CA ARG A 84 -13.87 7.76 -9.85
C ARG A 84 -13.32 7.78 -11.29
N ALA A 85 -12.13 7.26 -11.53
CA ALA A 85 -11.54 7.23 -12.86
C ALA A 85 -12.29 6.27 -13.79
N LYS A 86 -12.20 6.51 -15.10
CA LYS A 86 -12.77 5.61 -16.10
C LYS A 86 -12.14 4.21 -15.96
N PRO A 87 -12.93 3.13 -15.99
CA PRO A 87 -12.42 1.75 -15.90
C PRO A 87 -11.83 1.26 -17.24
N ASP A 88 -11.07 2.10 -17.94
CA ASP A 88 -10.46 1.81 -19.25
C ASP A 88 -8.97 1.40 -19.16
N GLY A 89 -8.44 1.30 -17.94
CA GLY A 89 -7.04 0.97 -17.69
C GLY A 89 -6.06 2.10 -17.99
N GLY A 90 -6.53 3.34 -18.09
CA GLY A 90 -5.67 4.53 -18.25
C GLY A 90 -5.24 5.19 -16.94
N THR A 91 -5.82 4.81 -15.80
CA THR A 91 -5.50 5.41 -14.50
C THR A 91 -5.44 4.34 -13.41
N PHE A 92 -4.32 4.30 -12.69
CA PHE A 92 -4.12 3.42 -11.54
C PHE A 92 -3.57 4.21 -10.36
N LEU A 93 -3.96 3.81 -9.15
CA LEU A 93 -3.35 4.25 -7.91
C LEU A 93 -2.12 3.38 -7.65
N VAL A 94 -0.99 4.02 -7.33
CA VAL A 94 0.14 3.39 -6.66
C VAL A 94 0.16 3.92 -5.23
N GLY A 95 -0.61 3.25 -4.37
CA GLY A 95 -0.96 3.73 -3.03
C GLY A 95 -0.43 2.82 -1.93
N SER A 96 -0.53 3.27 -0.69
CA SER A 96 -0.21 2.45 0.48
C SER A 96 -1.48 1.82 1.08
N SER A 97 -1.30 0.88 2.01
CA SER A 97 -2.38 0.35 2.82
C SER A 97 -3.06 1.45 3.66
N SER A 98 -2.38 2.54 4.02
CA SER A 98 -2.94 3.58 4.90
C SER A 98 -4.26 4.19 4.41
N PRO A 99 -4.39 4.72 3.18
CA PRO A 99 -5.68 5.17 2.66
C PRO A 99 -6.64 4.02 2.34
N VAL A 100 -6.16 2.82 2.03
CA VAL A 100 -7.02 1.74 1.54
C VAL A 100 -7.64 0.90 2.67
N VAL A 101 -6.93 0.66 3.77
CA VAL A 101 -7.36 -0.23 4.85
C VAL A 101 -7.48 0.45 6.21
N ILE A 102 -6.64 1.44 6.52
CA ILE A 102 -6.67 2.13 7.82
C ILE A 102 -7.66 3.29 7.79
N SER A 103 -7.53 4.18 6.82
CA SER A 103 -8.31 5.43 6.75
C SER A 103 -9.83 5.21 6.74
N PRO A 104 -10.38 4.19 6.05
CA PRO A 104 -11.83 3.88 6.09
C PRO A 104 -12.35 3.47 7.46
N THR A 105 -11.45 3.12 8.38
CA THR A 105 -11.79 2.76 9.76
C THR A 105 -11.45 3.86 10.77
N LEU A 106 -10.62 4.83 10.37
CA LEU A 106 -10.10 5.92 11.20
C LEU A 106 -10.81 7.25 10.98
N TYR A 107 -11.13 7.59 9.74
CA TYR A 107 -11.85 8.82 9.38
C TYR A 107 -13.34 8.60 9.46
N LYS A 108 -14.09 9.57 9.98
CA LYS A 108 -15.56 9.47 10.02
C LYS A 108 -16.16 9.35 8.62
N ASN A 109 -15.58 10.08 7.67
CA ASN A 109 -16.02 10.11 6.28
C ASN A 109 -14.82 10.00 5.33
N VAL A 110 -14.68 8.86 4.67
CA VAL A 110 -13.82 8.71 3.49
C VAL A 110 -14.66 8.77 2.21
N PRO A 111 -14.23 9.47 1.14
CA PRO A 111 -15.03 9.66 -0.07
C PRO A 111 -14.96 8.47 -1.06
N TYR A 112 -14.78 7.25 -0.56
CA TYR A 112 -14.75 5.99 -1.32
C TYR A 112 -14.95 4.79 -0.39
N ASP A 113 -15.49 3.70 -0.94
CA ASP A 113 -15.48 2.38 -0.30
C ASP A 113 -14.32 1.55 -0.89
N PRO A 114 -13.31 1.15 -0.09
CA PRO A 114 -12.12 0.46 -0.61
C PRO A 114 -12.42 -0.94 -1.17
N VAL A 115 -13.56 -1.54 -0.81
CA VAL A 115 -13.97 -2.87 -1.29
C VAL A 115 -14.83 -2.75 -2.54
N LYS A 116 -15.69 -1.73 -2.62
CA LYS A 116 -16.65 -1.57 -3.74
C LYS A 116 -16.15 -0.70 -4.88
N ASP A 117 -15.30 0.29 -4.59
CA ASP A 117 -14.96 1.33 -5.56
C ASP A 117 -13.54 1.20 -6.13
N LEU A 118 -12.81 0.17 -5.73
CA LEU A 118 -11.44 -0.10 -6.13
C LEU A 118 -11.29 -1.53 -6.68
N THR A 119 -10.47 -1.69 -7.71
CA THR A 119 -10.12 -3.00 -8.28
C THR A 119 -8.65 -3.31 -7.97
N PRO A 120 -8.34 -4.25 -7.06
CA PRO A 120 -6.95 -4.60 -6.74
C PRO A 120 -6.21 -5.13 -7.97
N ILE A 121 -5.00 -4.65 -8.25
CA ILE A 121 -4.14 -5.21 -9.31
C ILE A 121 -3.12 -6.15 -8.68
N THR A 122 -2.17 -5.63 -7.91
CA THR A 122 -1.18 -6.43 -7.18
C THR A 122 -0.48 -5.56 -6.13
N PRO A 123 -0.07 -6.09 -4.96
CA PRO A 123 0.83 -5.38 -4.07
C PRO A 123 2.23 -5.33 -4.71
N LEU A 124 2.81 -4.14 -4.75
CA LEU A 124 4.14 -3.89 -5.28
C LEU A 124 5.22 -4.25 -4.27
N ALA A 125 5.03 -3.77 -3.04
CA ALA A 125 6.00 -3.95 -1.98
C ALA A 125 5.31 -4.06 -0.63
N LYS A 126 5.97 -4.71 0.32
CA LYS A 126 5.62 -4.68 1.74
C LYS A 126 6.82 -4.24 2.56
N ALA A 127 6.56 -3.56 3.67
CA ALA A 127 7.61 -3.05 4.53
C ALA A 127 7.33 -3.51 5.97
N PRO A 128 8.24 -4.31 6.57
CA PRO A 128 8.16 -4.58 8.00
C PRO A 128 8.51 -3.31 8.78
N PHE A 129 8.12 -3.29 10.05
CA PHE A 129 8.52 -2.30 11.03
C PHE A 129 9.42 -2.95 12.07
N LEU A 130 10.17 -2.14 12.81
CA LEU A 130 10.99 -2.58 13.92
C LEU A 130 10.44 -2.03 15.22
N LEU A 131 10.27 -2.91 16.22
CA LEU A 131 10.08 -2.51 17.61
C LEU A 131 11.43 -2.10 18.17
N VAL A 132 11.55 -0.85 18.60
CA VAL A 132 12.82 -0.23 18.97
C VAL A 132 12.77 0.47 20.32
N THR A 133 13.94 0.62 20.93
CA THR A 133 14.18 1.42 22.14
C THR A 133 15.52 2.15 22.03
N GLY A 134 15.73 3.21 22.82
CA GLY A 134 17.02 3.89 22.91
C GLY A 134 18.10 2.97 23.49
N ALA A 135 19.35 3.06 23.01
CA ALA A 135 20.42 2.16 23.47
C ALA A 135 20.69 2.25 25.00
N ASN A 136 20.45 3.43 25.58
CA ASN A 136 20.65 3.74 27.00
C ASN A 136 19.40 3.55 27.86
N SER A 137 18.29 3.04 27.31
CA SER A 137 17.02 2.90 28.04
C SER A 137 17.05 1.83 29.14
N GLY A 138 18.06 0.95 29.12
CA GLY A 138 18.11 -0.25 29.96
C GLY A 138 17.18 -1.38 29.50
N ILE A 139 16.49 -1.21 28.36
CA ILE A 139 15.59 -2.21 27.77
C ILE A 139 16.34 -2.98 26.67
N ASN A 140 16.46 -4.30 26.82
CA ASN A 140 17.27 -5.15 25.94
C ASN A 140 16.48 -6.31 25.30
N SER A 141 15.22 -6.51 25.71
CA SER A 141 14.36 -7.56 25.17
C SER A 141 12.90 -7.12 25.14
N VAL A 142 12.09 -7.83 24.34
CA VAL A 142 10.63 -7.67 24.33
C VAL A 142 10.05 -7.97 25.72
N ASP A 143 10.58 -8.97 26.43
CA ASP A 143 10.13 -9.32 27.78
C ASP A 143 10.41 -8.21 28.81
N GLU A 144 11.58 -7.58 28.76
CA GLU A 144 11.90 -6.43 29.61
C GLU A 144 11.01 -5.23 29.30
N LEU A 145 10.78 -4.96 28.01
CA LEU A 145 9.85 -3.92 27.60
C LEU A 145 8.45 -4.18 28.17
N LEU A 146 7.93 -5.40 28.04
CA LEU A 146 6.61 -5.76 28.53
C LEU A 146 6.45 -5.61 30.04
N LYS A 147 7.50 -5.91 30.82
CA LYS A 147 7.48 -5.67 32.27
C LYS A 147 7.29 -4.19 32.60
N LEU A 148 7.95 -3.30 31.84
CA LEU A 148 7.82 -1.85 32.02
C LEU A 148 6.48 -1.30 31.53
N ILE A 149 5.97 -1.80 30.40
CA ILE A 149 4.63 -1.45 29.89
C ILE A 149 3.57 -1.82 30.93
N LYS A 150 3.60 -3.04 31.47
CA LYS A 150 2.60 -3.51 32.47
C LYS A 150 2.71 -2.78 33.82
N ALA A 151 3.86 -2.22 34.13
CA ALA A 151 4.06 -1.38 35.31
C ALA A 151 3.63 0.08 35.08
N ASP A 152 3.17 0.43 33.88
CA ASP A 152 2.78 1.79 33.46
C ASP A 152 3.86 2.84 33.74
N LYS A 153 5.13 2.48 33.47
CA LYS A 153 6.30 3.34 33.74
C LYS A 153 6.85 4.04 32.51
N ILE A 154 6.30 3.75 31.34
CA ILE A 154 6.91 4.15 30.07
C ILE A 154 5.85 4.55 29.05
N ASN A 155 6.26 5.38 28.11
CA ASN A 155 5.44 5.90 27.03
C ASN A 155 5.99 5.43 25.69
N PHE A 156 5.11 5.39 24.69
CA PHE A 156 5.51 5.08 23.31
C PHE A 156 5.32 6.27 22.40
N GLY A 157 6.20 6.38 21.42
CA GLY A 157 6.09 7.37 20.36
C GLY A 157 5.50 6.80 19.07
N SER A 158 4.92 7.67 18.26
CA SER A 158 4.54 7.35 16.88
C SER A 158 4.88 8.51 15.94
N ALA A 159 4.83 8.24 14.64
CA ALA A 159 4.97 9.27 13.60
C ALA A 159 3.69 10.12 13.40
N GLY A 160 2.69 9.98 14.27
CA GLY A 160 1.45 10.76 14.27
C GLY A 160 0.26 9.95 14.77
N ALA A 161 -0.76 10.64 15.28
CA ALA A 161 -2.01 9.98 15.65
C ALA A 161 -2.68 9.35 14.42
N GLY A 162 -2.94 8.06 14.50
CA GLY A 162 -3.58 7.29 13.43
C GLY A 162 -2.61 6.83 12.32
N SER A 163 -1.30 7.07 12.49
CA SER A 163 -0.29 6.52 11.58
C SER A 163 -0.18 5.00 11.73
N PRO A 164 0.41 4.28 10.75
CA PRO A 164 0.71 2.86 10.88
C PRO A 164 1.49 2.53 12.16
N GLN A 165 2.49 3.35 12.53
CA GLN A 165 3.25 3.21 13.79
C GLN A 165 2.32 3.14 15.01
N HIS A 166 1.38 4.10 15.11
CA HIS A 166 0.40 4.12 16.19
C HIS A 166 -0.43 2.84 16.19
N MET A 167 -0.99 2.47 15.04
CA MET A 167 -1.84 1.28 14.93
C MET A 167 -1.09 -0.02 15.24
N ILE A 168 0.17 -0.17 14.84
CA ILE A 168 0.93 -1.38 15.12
C ILE A 168 1.25 -1.49 16.62
N VAL A 169 1.56 -0.38 17.30
CA VAL A 169 1.73 -0.41 18.77
C VAL A 169 0.43 -0.79 19.45
N GLU A 170 -0.71 -0.30 18.97
CA GLU A 170 -2.01 -0.65 19.53
C GLU A 170 -2.37 -2.12 19.27
N MET A 171 -2.02 -2.69 18.11
CA MET A 171 -2.12 -4.14 17.86
C MET A 171 -1.25 -4.93 18.84
N PHE A 172 -0.04 -4.46 19.12
CA PHE A 172 0.88 -5.08 20.07
C PHE A 172 0.32 -5.02 21.50
N HIS A 173 -0.23 -3.87 21.90
CA HIS A 173 -0.92 -3.66 23.17
C HIS A 173 -2.14 -4.58 23.35
N MET A 174 -2.97 -4.72 22.31
CA MET A 174 -4.12 -5.63 22.33
C MET A 174 -3.71 -7.07 22.66
N GLN A 175 -2.64 -7.57 22.01
CA GLN A 175 -2.14 -8.92 22.25
C GLN A 175 -1.40 -9.04 23.59
N ALA A 176 -0.67 -8.00 23.99
CA ALA A 176 0.03 -7.92 25.27
C ALA A 176 -0.92 -7.76 26.48
N LYS A 177 -2.18 -7.38 26.22
CA LYS A 177 -3.17 -6.95 27.23
C LYS A 177 -2.61 -5.85 28.12
N ALA A 178 -2.02 -4.85 27.48
CA ALA A 178 -1.36 -3.73 28.16
C ALA A 178 -1.66 -2.42 27.42
N LYS A 179 -1.40 -1.29 28.07
CA LYS A 179 -1.57 0.05 27.49
C LYS A 179 -0.53 0.97 28.11
N THR A 180 -0.06 1.94 27.33
CA THR A 180 0.84 3.01 27.77
C THR A 180 0.45 4.31 27.10
N MET A 181 0.98 5.45 27.56
CA MET A 181 0.65 6.71 26.93
C MET A 181 1.27 6.83 25.54
N HIS A 182 0.43 7.23 24.59
CA HIS A 182 0.81 7.57 23.22
C HIS A 182 1.31 9.02 23.15
N VAL A 183 2.49 9.21 22.58
CA VAL A 183 3.05 10.54 22.28
C VAL A 183 3.20 10.68 20.75
N PRO A 184 2.35 11.46 20.08
CA PRO A 184 2.43 11.65 18.62
C PRO A 184 3.50 12.68 18.24
N TYR A 185 4.40 12.31 17.33
CA TYR A 185 5.38 13.21 16.73
C TYR A 185 5.00 13.56 15.29
N LYS A 186 5.54 14.66 14.76
CA LYS A 186 5.34 15.08 13.36
C LYS A 186 6.23 14.27 12.39
N GLY A 187 6.02 12.96 12.33
CA GLY A 187 6.77 12.04 11.48
C GLY A 187 7.87 11.24 12.19
N SER A 188 8.52 10.33 11.44
CA SER A 188 9.54 9.42 11.97
C SER A 188 10.83 10.11 12.44
N ALA A 189 11.27 11.19 11.76
CA ALA A 189 12.51 11.86 12.14
C ALA A 189 12.50 12.41 13.59
N PRO A 190 11.50 13.22 14.01
CA PRO A 190 11.41 13.63 15.42
C PRO A 190 11.14 12.47 16.38
N LEU A 191 10.39 11.43 15.96
CA LEU A 191 10.16 10.23 16.78
C LEU A 191 11.48 9.50 17.11
N VAL A 192 12.34 9.30 16.11
CA VAL A 192 13.62 8.59 16.28
C VAL A 192 14.52 9.34 17.27
N LEU A 193 14.57 10.67 17.19
CA LEU A 193 15.31 11.50 18.15
C LEU A 193 14.75 11.38 19.58
N ALA A 194 13.42 11.33 19.72
CA ALA A 194 12.77 11.15 21.01
C ALA A 194 13.06 9.78 21.64
N VAL A 195 13.11 8.71 20.83
CA VAL A 195 13.53 7.37 21.29
C VAL A 195 15.00 7.37 21.70
N MET A 196 15.89 8.00 20.92
CA MET A 196 17.32 8.07 21.21
C MET A 196 17.63 8.84 22.50
N SER A 197 16.90 9.93 22.75
CA SER A 197 17.01 10.76 23.95
C SER A 197 16.22 10.20 25.13
N ASN A 198 15.49 9.09 24.94
CA ASN A 198 14.63 8.45 25.94
C ASN A 198 13.47 9.34 26.44
N GLU A 199 13.05 10.34 25.66
CA GLU A 199 11.82 11.09 25.88
C GLU A 199 10.60 10.16 25.82
N VAL A 200 10.62 9.21 24.87
CA VAL A 200 9.75 8.03 24.82
C VAL A 200 10.61 6.77 24.82
N GLN A 201 10.17 5.72 25.51
CA GLN A 201 11.06 4.57 25.78
C GLN A 201 11.05 3.55 24.65
N TYR A 202 10.00 3.54 23.83
CA TYR A 202 9.94 2.68 22.67
C TYR A 202 9.05 3.24 21.56
N ALA A 203 9.23 2.68 20.38
CA ALA A 203 8.38 2.92 19.23
C ALA A 203 8.37 1.67 18.34
N ILE A 204 7.38 1.61 17.44
CA ILE A 204 7.44 0.74 16.27
C ILE A 204 7.49 1.65 15.05
N ASP A 205 8.57 1.57 14.27
CA ASP A 205 8.76 2.45 13.11
C ASP A 205 9.43 1.75 11.91
N ASN A 206 9.41 2.45 10.78
CA ASN A 206 10.00 2.01 9.53
C ASN A 206 11.51 1.75 9.68
N PRO A 207 12.07 0.74 8.99
CA PRO A 207 13.48 0.42 9.10
C PRO A 207 14.41 1.51 8.54
N VAL A 208 13.96 2.27 7.54
CA VAL A 208 14.77 3.31 6.85
C VAL A 208 15.32 4.37 7.82
N PRO A 209 14.50 5.09 8.61
CA PRO A 209 15.01 6.08 9.57
C PRO A 209 15.77 5.44 10.75
N LEU A 210 15.52 4.16 11.04
CA LEU A 210 16.10 3.45 12.19
C LEU A 210 17.48 2.85 11.89
N LYS A 211 17.70 2.35 10.67
CA LYS A 211 18.91 1.59 10.32
C LYS A 211 20.22 2.34 10.62
N PRO A 212 20.41 3.61 10.24
CA PRO A 212 21.64 4.33 10.58
C PRO A 212 21.86 4.47 12.10
N GLN A 213 20.78 4.61 12.87
CA GLN A 213 20.85 4.76 14.32
C GLN A 213 21.09 3.44 15.05
N ILE A 214 20.59 2.33 14.49
CA ILE A 214 20.90 0.97 14.95
C ILE A 214 22.38 0.66 14.69
N GLU A 215 22.88 0.95 13.48
CA GLU A 215 24.28 0.74 13.12
C GLU A 215 25.24 1.62 13.95
N ALA A 216 24.82 2.84 14.30
CA ALA A 216 25.56 3.72 15.20
C ALA A 216 25.44 3.34 16.69
N GLY A 217 24.70 2.29 17.03
CA GLY A 217 24.49 1.84 18.41
C GLY A 217 23.70 2.81 19.28
N LYS A 218 22.90 3.71 18.68
CA LYS A 218 22.05 4.69 19.40
C LYS A 218 20.65 4.17 19.66
N ILE A 219 20.18 3.23 18.85
CA ILE A 219 18.90 2.54 18.99
C ILE A 219 19.15 1.03 19.01
N LYS A 220 18.34 0.32 19.79
CA LYS A 220 18.25 -1.16 19.78
C LYS A 220 16.96 -1.58 19.11
N ALA A 221 17.05 -2.50 18.14
CA ALA A 221 15.89 -3.19 17.59
C ALA A 221 15.63 -4.47 18.37
N LEU A 222 14.46 -4.53 19.03
CA LEU A 222 14.04 -5.66 19.86
C LEU A 222 13.32 -6.73 19.04
N ALA A 223 12.54 -6.32 18.05
CA ALA A 223 11.79 -7.23 17.20
C ALA A 223 11.50 -6.64 15.81
N ILE A 224 11.17 -7.49 14.86
CA ILE A 224 10.63 -7.12 13.56
C ILE A 224 9.16 -7.58 13.46
N THR A 225 8.32 -6.80 12.77
CA THR A 225 6.87 -7.08 12.68
C THR A 225 6.48 -8.00 11.52
N SER A 226 7.43 -8.39 10.68
CA SER A 226 7.24 -9.39 9.63
C SER A 226 7.16 -10.80 10.20
N LYS A 227 6.56 -11.68 9.41
CA LYS A 227 6.52 -13.12 9.71
C LYS A 227 7.91 -13.77 9.81
N THR A 228 8.89 -13.24 9.07
CA THR A 228 10.26 -13.78 9.00
C THR A 228 11.29 -12.72 9.35
N ALA A 229 12.43 -13.16 9.89
CA ALA A 229 13.57 -12.28 10.14
C ALA A 229 14.06 -11.65 8.82
N SER A 230 14.64 -10.45 8.92
CA SER A 230 15.26 -9.78 7.78
C SER A 230 16.78 -9.87 7.84
N PRO A 231 17.47 -10.28 6.75
CA PRO A 231 18.93 -10.30 6.72
C PRO A 231 19.55 -8.89 6.87
N LYS A 232 18.76 -7.82 6.67
CA LYS A 232 19.19 -6.43 6.89
C LYS A 232 19.35 -6.05 8.35
N PHE A 233 18.77 -6.84 9.26
CA PHE A 233 18.81 -6.65 10.70
C PHE A 233 19.21 -7.97 11.38
N PRO A 234 20.48 -8.42 11.23
CA PRO A 234 20.94 -9.68 11.80
C PRO A 234 20.68 -9.73 13.31
N GLY A 235 20.15 -10.86 13.79
CA GLY A 235 19.84 -11.08 15.20
C GLY A 235 18.47 -10.55 15.65
N VAL A 236 17.78 -9.72 14.86
CA VAL A 236 16.43 -9.26 15.18
C VAL A 236 15.40 -10.31 14.76
N LYS A 237 14.68 -10.86 15.74
CA LYS A 237 13.69 -11.92 15.52
C LYS A 237 12.29 -11.35 15.27
N PRO A 238 11.43 -12.07 14.52
CA PRO A 238 10.00 -11.76 14.43
C PRO A 238 9.36 -11.62 15.81
N LEU A 239 8.45 -10.66 15.97
CA LEU A 239 7.70 -10.50 17.22
C LEU A 239 6.88 -11.76 17.54
N ALA A 240 6.40 -12.46 16.49
CA ALA A 240 5.69 -13.72 16.62
C ALA A 240 6.49 -14.84 17.31
N GLU A 241 7.81 -14.81 17.18
CA GLU A 241 8.72 -15.75 17.85
C GLU A 241 9.12 -15.29 19.26
N GLN A 242 8.67 -14.11 19.69
CA GLN A 242 9.02 -13.47 20.96
C GLN A 242 7.79 -13.31 21.88
N GLY A 243 6.90 -14.31 21.87
CA GLY A 243 5.73 -14.36 22.75
C GLY A 243 4.43 -13.78 22.17
N PHE A 244 4.42 -13.38 20.90
CA PHE A 244 3.24 -12.81 20.21
C PHE A 244 2.78 -13.67 19.03
N PRO A 245 2.43 -14.96 19.24
CA PRO A 245 2.14 -15.87 18.13
C PRO A 245 1.11 -15.29 17.16
N GLY A 246 1.40 -15.35 15.86
CA GLY A 246 0.55 -14.81 14.80
C GLY A 246 0.63 -13.30 14.60
N PHE A 247 1.47 -12.57 15.35
CA PHE A 247 1.67 -11.14 15.12
C PHE A 247 2.34 -10.90 13.77
N GLU A 248 1.64 -10.21 12.88
CA GLU A 248 2.14 -9.80 11.57
C GLU A 248 1.54 -8.44 11.19
N ALA A 249 2.42 -7.45 11.06
CA ALA A 249 2.04 -6.11 10.67
C ALA A 249 3.06 -5.53 9.68
N GLU A 250 2.81 -5.80 8.40
CA GLU A 250 3.62 -5.32 7.28
C GLU A 250 2.73 -4.46 6.37
N PRO A 251 2.70 -3.13 6.56
CA PRO A 251 2.07 -2.24 5.59
C PRO A 251 2.59 -2.48 4.18
N TRP A 252 1.69 -2.43 3.21
CA TRP A 252 2.01 -2.68 1.81
C TRP A 252 1.77 -1.43 0.96
N TYR A 253 2.40 -1.43 -0.20
CA TYR A 253 2.15 -0.53 -1.30
C TYR A 253 1.63 -1.35 -2.47
N GLY A 254 0.59 -0.89 -3.15
CA GLY A 254 -0.08 -1.66 -4.18
C GLY A 254 -0.53 -0.82 -5.36
N MET A 255 -0.66 -1.49 -6.50
CA MET A 255 -1.32 -0.96 -7.67
C MET A 255 -2.80 -1.34 -7.64
N ILE A 256 -3.67 -0.34 -7.80
CA ILE A 256 -5.12 -0.47 -7.67
C ILE A 256 -5.79 0.32 -8.81
N GLY A 257 -6.75 -0.28 -9.48
CA GLY A 257 -7.59 0.37 -10.50
C GLY A 257 -8.92 0.89 -9.95
N SER A 258 -9.67 1.58 -10.80
CA SER A 258 -11.02 2.05 -10.46
C SER A 258 -12.05 0.91 -10.44
N LYS A 259 -13.23 1.20 -9.90
CA LYS A 259 -14.40 0.32 -9.94
C LYS A 259 -14.77 -0.07 -11.37
N GLY A 260 -15.05 -1.36 -11.57
CA GLY A 260 -15.57 -1.86 -12.85
C GLY A 260 -14.51 -2.04 -13.94
N LEU A 261 -13.22 -1.94 -13.58
CA LEU A 261 -12.13 -2.28 -14.49
C LEU A 261 -12.31 -3.72 -15.02
N PRO A 262 -12.28 -3.95 -16.34
CA PRO A 262 -12.42 -5.28 -16.92
C PRO A 262 -11.42 -6.27 -16.33
N LYS A 263 -11.90 -7.48 -16.02
CA LYS A 263 -11.11 -8.51 -15.33
C LYS A 263 -9.86 -8.89 -16.14
N ASP A 264 -10.01 -9.05 -17.45
CA ASP A 264 -8.94 -9.36 -18.38
C ASP A 264 -7.84 -8.27 -18.40
N LEU A 265 -8.24 -7.00 -18.33
CA LEU A 265 -7.30 -5.87 -18.22
C LEU A 265 -6.58 -5.89 -16.88
N ALA A 266 -7.31 -6.08 -15.78
CA ALA A 266 -6.72 -6.17 -14.44
C ALA A 266 -5.71 -7.32 -14.36
N GLU A 267 -6.03 -8.49 -14.91
CA GLU A 267 -5.15 -9.66 -14.96
C GLU A 267 -3.94 -9.44 -15.88
N ARG A 268 -4.12 -8.77 -17.02
CA ARG A 268 -3.00 -8.42 -17.91
C ARG A 268 -2.03 -7.43 -17.26
N MET A 269 -2.55 -6.40 -16.58
CA MET A 269 -1.71 -5.47 -15.80
C MET A 269 -1.04 -6.17 -14.62
N ASN A 270 -1.76 -7.04 -13.89
CA ASN A 270 -1.19 -7.87 -12.82
C ASN A 270 0.01 -8.68 -13.34
N LYS A 271 -0.14 -9.34 -14.49
CA LYS A 271 0.93 -10.12 -15.12
C LYS A 271 2.16 -9.26 -15.39
N TYR A 272 2.01 -8.13 -16.08
CA TYR A 272 3.15 -7.25 -16.38
C TYR A 272 3.85 -6.76 -15.12
N VAL A 273 3.08 -6.30 -14.13
CA VAL A 273 3.65 -5.76 -12.89
C VAL A 273 4.35 -6.86 -12.09
N ARG A 274 3.80 -8.07 -11.99
CA ARG A 274 4.46 -9.19 -11.29
C ARG A 274 5.76 -9.62 -11.99
N GLU A 275 5.79 -9.63 -13.31
CA GLU A 275 7.02 -9.89 -14.08
C GLU A 275 8.08 -8.80 -13.85
N ILE A 276 7.67 -7.54 -13.69
CA ILE A 276 8.57 -6.44 -13.32
C ILE A 276 9.13 -6.65 -11.91
N LEU A 277 8.27 -6.96 -10.94
CA LEU A 277 8.67 -7.19 -9.54
C LEU A 277 9.59 -8.40 -9.36
N ALA A 278 9.57 -9.35 -10.31
CA ALA A 278 10.45 -10.51 -10.31
C ALA A 278 11.89 -10.20 -10.75
N GLN A 279 12.15 -9.06 -11.40
CA GLN A 279 13.49 -8.69 -11.89
C GLN A 279 14.43 -8.32 -10.74
N GLU A 280 15.67 -8.83 -10.75
CA GLU A 280 16.63 -8.60 -9.66
C GLU A 280 16.99 -7.13 -9.46
N ASN A 281 17.13 -6.36 -10.55
CA ASN A 281 17.34 -4.92 -10.47
C ASN A 281 16.16 -4.18 -9.82
N VAL A 282 14.92 -4.63 -10.03
CA VAL A 282 13.72 -4.05 -9.41
C VAL A 282 13.64 -4.45 -7.94
N LYS A 283 13.89 -5.72 -7.61
CA LYS A 283 13.99 -6.18 -6.21
C LYS A 283 15.03 -5.39 -5.44
N GLN A 284 16.20 -5.15 -6.02
CA GLN A 284 17.25 -4.36 -5.39
C GLN A 284 16.79 -2.91 -5.15
N LYS A 285 16.21 -2.24 -6.15
CA LYS A 285 15.68 -0.87 -5.97
C LYS A 285 14.61 -0.80 -4.88
N ILE A 286 13.70 -1.78 -4.81
CA ILE A 286 12.67 -1.87 -3.75
C ILE A 286 13.34 -2.12 -2.38
N SER A 287 14.37 -2.97 -2.36
CA SER A 287 15.18 -3.25 -1.18
C SER A 287 15.88 -1.99 -0.66
N ASP A 288 16.41 -1.15 -1.53
CA ASP A 288 17.08 0.11 -1.17
C ASP A 288 16.09 1.11 -0.52
N LEU A 289 14.79 0.99 -0.82
CA LEU A 289 13.71 1.74 -0.15
C LEU A 289 13.30 1.14 1.21
N GLY A 290 14.00 0.11 1.69
CA GLY A 290 13.67 -0.58 2.94
C GLY A 290 12.44 -1.49 2.85
N ALA A 291 12.02 -1.87 1.66
CA ALA A 291 10.86 -2.72 1.42
C ALA A 291 11.24 -4.03 0.70
N GLU A 292 10.28 -4.92 0.54
CA GLU A 292 10.42 -6.19 -0.17
C GLU A 292 9.38 -6.28 -1.28
N ALA A 293 9.80 -6.71 -2.47
CA ALA A 293 8.88 -6.94 -3.59
C ALA A 293 7.87 -8.04 -3.21
N TYR A 294 6.57 -7.81 -3.48
CA TYR A 294 5.51 -8.70 -2.97
C TYR A 294 4.79 -9.51 -4.07
N GLY A 295 4.08 -8.85 -4.98
CA GLY A 295 3.58 -9.46 -6.22
C GLY A 295 2.58 -10.62 -6.07
N LEU A 296 1.38 -10.35 -5.52
CA LEU A 296 0.29 -11.33 -5.44
C LEU A 296 -0.61 -11.35 -6.69
N SER A 297 -1.42 -12.41 -6.85
CA SER A 297 -2.54 -12.41 -7.80
C SER A 297 -3.57 -11.33 -7.43
N THR A 298 -4.37 -10.86 -8.39
CA THR A 298 -5.47 -9.91 -8.14
C THR A 298 -6.43 -10.43 -7.05
N ALA A 299 -6.77 -11.72 -7.10
CA ALA A 299 -7.67 -12.34 -6.13
C ALA A 299 -7.07 -12.40 -4.72
N ASP A 300 -5.79 -12.76 -4.59
CA ASP A 300 -5.14 -12.81 -3.27
C ASP A 300 -4.87 -11.42 -2.72
N PHE A 301 -4.64 -10.43 -3.57
CA PHE A 301 -4.55 -9.04 -3.12
C PHE A 301 -5.90 -8.52 -2.60
N ALA A 302 -7.01 -8.87 -3.24
CA ALA A 302 -8.35 -8.54 -2.74
C ALA A 302 -8.62 -9.18 -1.36
N LYS A 303 -8.22 -10.45 -1.17
CA LYS A 303 -8.30 -11.12 0.13
C LYS A 303 -7.44 -10.42 1.19
N LEU A 304 -6.21 -10.01 0.82
CA LEU A 304 -5.32 -9.26 1.71
C LEU A 304 -5.97 -7.94 2.16
N ILE A 305 -6.51 -7.15 1.22
CA ILE A 305 -7.20 -5.89 1.54
C ILE A 305 -8.37 -6.12 2.49
N ALA A 306 -9.22 -7.12 2.22
CA ALA A 306 -10.37 -7.43 3.08
C ALA A 306 -9.95 -7.86 4.49
N ALA A 307 -8.93 -8.73 4.60
CA ALA A 307 -8.39 -9.16 5.88
C ALA A 307 -7.74 -8.00 6.66
N ASP A 308 -7.02 -7.13 5.96
CA ASP A 308 -6.37 -5.98 6.55
C ASP A 308 -7.38 -4.94 7.05
N ILE A 309 -8.47 -4.65 6.33
CA ILE A 309 -9.53 -3.74 6.83
C ILE A 309 -10.03 -4.20 8.21
N GLN A 310 -10.23 -5.51 8.40
CA GLN A 310 -10.65 -6.06 9.69
C GLN A 310 -9.54 -5.93 10.75
N LYS A 311 -8.32 -6.35 10.39
CA LYS A 311 -7.16 -6.34 11.29
C LYS A 311 -6.81 -4.94 11.79
N TRP A 312 -6.68 -3.99 10.87
CA TRP A 312 -6.31 -2.60 11.19
C TRP A 312 -7.49 -1.83 11.80
N GLY A 313 -8.74 -2.10 11.38
CA GLY A 313 -9.93 -1.51 12.00
C GLY A 313 -10.10 -1.89 13.47
N ALA A 314 -9.75 -3.12 13.84
CA ALA A 314 -9.72 -3.53 15.25
C ALA A 314 -8.69 -2.72 16.06
N ALA A 315 -7.52 -2.45 15.49
CA ALA A 315 -6.49 -1.62 16.11
C ALA A 315 -6.92 -0.16 16.28
N VAL A 316 -7.54 0.42 15.24
CA VAL A 316 -8.12 1.78 15.32
C VAL A 316 -9.14 1.86 16.45
N LYS A 317 -10.08 0.90 16.52
CA LYS A 317 -11.09 0.87 17.57
C LYS A 317 -10.46 0.74 18.97
N ALA A 318 -9.44 -0.10 19.13
CA ALA A 318 -8.75 -0.26 20.41
C ALA A 318 -7.99 1.00 20.85
N SER A 319 -7.38 1.70 19.90
CA SER A 319 -6.63 2.94 20.16
C SER A 319 -7.53 4.09 20.63
N GLY A 320 -8.81 4.09 20.23
CA GLY A 320 -9.70 5.24 20.39
C GLY A 320 -9.34 6.43 19.50
N ALA A 321 -8.36 6.28 18.61
CA ALA A 321 -7.97 7.30 17.65
C ALA A 321 -9.13 7.58 16.69
N THR A 322 -9.35 8.85 16.43
CA THR A 322 -10.21 9.32 15.35
C THR A 322 -9.43 10.37 14.55
N ALA A 323 -9.64 10.38 13.24
CA ALA A 323 -9.24 11.50 12.40
C ALA A 323 -10.53 12.14 11.90
N ASP A 324 -10.71 13.44 12.17
CA ASP A 324 -11.81 14.32 11.74
C ASP A 324 -13.20 13.69 11.54
#